data_AF-N6ZV75-F1
#
_entry.id   AF-N6ZV75-F1
#
_cell.length_a   1.000
_cell.length_b   1.000
_cell.length_c   1.000
_cell.angle_alpha   90.00
_cell.angle_beta   90.00
_cell.angle_gamma   90.00
#
_symmetry.space_group_name_H-M   'P 1'
#
loop_
_entity.id
_entity.type
_entity.pdbx_description
1 polymer ?
#
loop_
_entity_poly.entity_id
_entity_poly.type
_entity_poly.pdbx_seq_one_letter_code
_entity_poly.pdbx_strand_id
1 'polypeptide(L)'
;MTINYEFNAFMNRVREGLPEHLLEGHPDFVRRREAFNEVNARYEKAKAAFSRAIGVVTQLEKSLPRLQSDYDKLKARLPELAMQAIEERDVKFTAAVDARRELERIKFEMEARNDALARVRRDIAFGGLQREAESAAIEHSSATEQLDKGVRRDREDLVQVLARASWDDTIEVLPEWPARNEAFAFARNLL
;
A
#
# COMPACT_ATOMS: atom_id res chain seq x y z
N MET A 1 11.02 -54.12 9.05
CA MET A 1 11.68 -52.91 8.51
C MET A 1 10.92 -52.33 7.30
N THR A 2 10.07 -53.11 6.62
CA THR A 2 9.31 -52.76 5.40
C THR A 2 8.18 -51.75 5.61
N ILE A 3 7.46 -51.81 6.75
CA ILE A 3 6.29 -50.94 7.04
C ILE A 3 6.68 -49.45 7.09
N ASN A 4 7.85 -49.11 7.64
CA ASN A 4 8.32 -47.72 7.68
C ASN A 4 8.69 -47.20 6.29
N TYR A 5 9.09 -48.07 5.36
CA TYR A 5 9.43 -47.67 3.99
C TYR A 5 8.17 -47.35 3.19
N GLU A 6 7.13 -48.19 3.32
CA GLU A 6 5.84 -48.01 2.64
C GLU A 6 5.11 -46.75 3.13
N PHE A 7 5.08 -46.52 4.44
CA PHE A 7 4.51 -45.29 5.00
C PHE A 7 5.26 -44.03 4.55
N ASN A 8 6.59 -44.06 4.50
CA ASN A 8 7.38 -42.93 4.03
C ASN A 8 7.17 -42.66 2.53
N ALA A 9 7.07 -43.71 1.70
CA ALA A 9 6.76 -43.57 0.28
C ALA A 9 5.34 -42.99 0.06
N PHE A 10 4.38 -43.42 0.86
CA PHE A 10 3.03 -42.85 0.88
C PHE A 10 3.02 -41.37 1.29
N MET A 11 3.67 -41.03 2.41
CA MET A 11 3.77 -39.65 2.89
C MET A 11 4.39 -38.72 1.83
N ASN A 12 5.39 -39.18 1.08
CA ASN A 12 5.98 -38.41 -0.01
C ASN A 12 4.99 -38.17 -1.16
N ARG A 13 4.20 -39.18 -1.55
CA ARG A 13 3.12 -39.02 -2.55
C ARG A 13 2.10 -37.96 -2.11
N VAL A 14 1.69 -37.98 -0.84
CA VAL A 14 0.79 -36.96 -0.28
C VAL A 14 1.46 -35.57 -0.30
N ARG A 15 2.74 -35.46 0.09
CA ARG A 15 3.48 -34.19 0.09
C ARG A 15 3.53 -33.53 -1.28
N GLU A 16 3.85 -34.34 -2.29
CA GLU A 16 4.01 -33.91 -3.69
C GLU A 16 2.66 -33.64 -4.36
N GLY A 17 1.64 -34.44 -4.04
CA GLY A 17 0.34 -34.37 -4.69
C GLY A 17 -0.65 -33.38 -4.07
N LEU A 18 -0.51 -33.02 -2.78
CA LEU A 18 -1.54 -32.26 -2.05
C LEU A 18 -1.79 -30.88 -2.69
N PRO A 19 -3.00 -30.62 -3.23
CA PRO A 19 -3.33 -29.32 -3.80
C PRO A 19 -3.38 -28.22 -2.74
N GLU A 20 -2.95 -27.01 -3.10
CA GLU A 20 -2.94 -25.87 -2.16
C GLU A 20 -4.34 -25.47 -1.66
N HIS A 21 -5.36 -25.56 -2.51
CA HIS A 21 -6.74 -25.23 -2.13
C HIS A 21 -7.30 -26.15 -1.03
N LEU A 22 -6.74 -27.35 -0.82
CA LEU A 22 -7.16 -28.24 0.28
C LEU A 22 -6.58 -27.82 1.63
N LEU A 23 -5.58 -26.93 1.62
CA LEU A 23 -5.01 -26.27 2.79
C LEU A 23 -5.80 -24.99 3.14
N GLU A 24 -6.53 -24.43 2.17
CA GLU A 24 -7.32 -23.24 2.37
C GLU A 24 -8.42 -23.50 3.41
N GLY A 25 -8.54 -22.59 4.37
CA GLY A 25 -9.47 -22.73 5.48
C GLY A 25 -8.97 -23.58 6.63
N HIS A 26 -7.80 -24.23 6.54
CA HIS A 26 -7.20 -24.89 7.71
C HIS A 26 -6.96 -23.84 8.83
N PRO A 27 -7.33 -24.11 10.10
CA PRO A 27 -7.33 -23.09 11.16
C PRO A 27 -5.99 -22.37 11.33
N ASP A 28 -4.89 -23.12 11.24
CA ASP A 28 -3.54 -22.58 11.38
C ASP A 28 -3.12 -21.72 10.18
N PHE A 29 -3.57 -22.06 8.97
CA PHE A 29 -3.36 -21.26 7.77
C PHE A 29 -4.18 -19.97 7.84
N VAL A 30 -5.45 -20.07 8.25
CA VAL A 30 -6.37 -18.93 8.43
C VAL A 30 -5.81 -17.94 9.43
N ARG A 31 -5.44 -18.38 10.64
CA ARG A 31 -4.90 -17.49 11.69
C ARG A 31 -3.65 -16.74 11.22
N ARG A 32 -2.73 -17.42 10.53
CA ARG A 32 -1.53 -16.78 9.97
C ARG A 32 -1.88 -15.76 8.91
N ARG A 33 -2.81 -16.11 8.01
CA ARG A 33 -3.26 -15.21 6.95
C ARG A 33 -3.95 -13.97 7.53
N GLU A 34 -4.75 -14.12 8.57
CA GLU A 34 -5.39 -13.01 9.28
C GLU A 34 -4.36 -12.09 9.93
N ALA A 35 -3.38 -12.64 10.66
CA ALA A 35 -2.30 -11.86 11.26
C ALA A 35 -1.50 -11.07 10.20
N PHE A 36 -1.23 -11.69 9.05
CA PHE A 36 -0.60 -11.00 7.92
C PHE A 36 -1.48 -9.87 7.37
N ASN A 37 -2.78 -10.13 7.19
CA ASN A 37 -3.73 -9.14 6.65
C ASN A 37 -3.81 -7.88 7.52
N GLU A 38 -3.70 -8.01 8.85
CA GLU A 38 -3.63 -6.85 9.75
C GLU A 38 -2.40 -5.97 9.49
N VAL A 39 -1.23 -6.59 9.31
CA VAL A 39 0.02 -5.87 8.99
C VAL A 39 -0.08 -5.23 7.61
N ASN A 40 -0.61 -5.96 6.62
CA ASN A 40 -0.82 -5.46 5.27
C ASN A 40 -1.76 -4.25 5.23
N ALA A 41 -2.85 -4.27 6.00
CA ALA A 41 -3.76 -3.13 6.09
C ALA A 41 -3.07 -1.87 6.65
N ARG A 42 -2.17 -2.03 7.65
CA ARG A 42 -1.38 -0.91 8.20
C ARG A 42 -0.39 -0.38 7.16
N TYR A 43 0.30 -1.26 6.46
CA TYR A 43 1.24 -0.91 5.39
C TYR A 43 0.57 -0.11 4.28
N GLU A 44 -0.55 -0.60 3.74
CA GLU A 44 -1.27 0.10 2.66
C GLU A 44 -1.80 1.46 3.11
N LYS A 45 -2.25 1.60 4.37
CA LYS A 45 -2.66 2.88 4.94
C LYS A 45 -1.49 3.88 5.02
N ALA A 46 -0.33 3.45 5.53
CA ALA A 46 0.85 4.29 5.67
C ALA A 46 1.40 4.73 4.30
N LYS A 47 1.50 3.78 3.36
CA LYS A 47 1.88 4.02 1.97
C LYS A 47 0.95 5.02 1.30
N ALA A 48 -0.36 4.86 1.42
CA ALA A 48 -1.34 5.79 0.84
C ALA A 48 -1.25 7.20 1.45
N ALA A 49 -0.99 7.32 2.76
CA ALA A 49 -0.77 8.61 3.40
C ALA A 49 0.49 9.30 2.86
N PHE A 50 1.60 8.58 2.76
CA PHE A 50 2.86 9.08 2.20
C PHE A 50 2.72 9.49 0.73
N SER A 51 2.11 8.65 -0.11
CA SER A 51 1.87 8.96 -1.52
C SER A 51 0.99 10.20 -1.71
N ARG A 52 -0.04 10.40 -0.88
CA ARG A 52 -0.87 11.63 -0.92
C ARG A 52 -0.04 12.88 -0.60
N ALA A 53 0.81 12.83 0.42
CA ALA A 53 1.67 13.96 0.78
C ALA A 53 2.63 14.32 -0.36
N ILE A 54 3.27 13.33 -0.98
CA ILE A 54 4.14 13.53 -2.16
C ILE A 54 3.35 14.09 -3.36
N GLY A 55 2.11 13.64 -3.56
CA GLY A 55 1.22 14.18 -4.59
C GLY A 55 0.94 15.67 -4.39
N VAL A 56 0.66 16.09 -3.16
CA VAL A 56 0.46 17.51 -2.81
C VAL A 56 1.74 18.32 -3.06
N VAL A 57 2.91 17.82 -2.64
CA VAL A 57 4.20 18.46 -2.90
C VAL A 57 4.40 18.67 -4.40
N THR A 58 4.21 17.63 -5.19
CA THR A 58 4.38 17.67 -6.65
C THR A 58 3.42 18.68 -7.30
N GLN A 59 2.17 18.74 -6.85
CA GLN A 59 1.18 19.69 -7.35
C GLN A 59 1.58 21.13 -7.01
N LEU A 60 2.00 21.39 -5.78
CA LEU A 60 2.44 22.72 -5.33
C LEU A 60 3.68 23.18 -6.10
N GLU A 61 4.69 22.31 -6.25
CA GLU A 61 5.92 22.57 -6.99
C GLU A 61 5.68 22.87 -8.47
N LYS A 62 4.69 22.24 -9.11
CA LYS A 62 4.29 22.57 -10.49
C LYS A 62 3.53 23.90 -10.57
N SER A 63 2.76 24.22 -9.54
CA SER A 63 1.85 25.37 -9.54
C SER A 63 2.56 26.70 -9.27
N LEU A 64 3.65 26.68 -8.49
CA LEU A 64 4.42 27.88 -8.11
C LEU A 64 5.12 28.54 -9.32
N PRO A 65 5.85 27.82 -10.20
CA PRO A 65 6.45 28.42 -11.39
C PRO A 65 5.41 29.00 -12.35
N ARG A 66 4.22 28.39 -12.43
CA ARG A 66 3.12 28.92 -13.24
C ARG A 66 2.63 30.25 -12.70
N LEU A 67 2.34 30.34 -11.40
CA LEU A 67 1.95 31.60 -10.76
C LEU A 67 3.04 32.67 -10.89
N GLN A 68 4.31 32.29 -10.73
CA GLN A 68 5.43 33.19 -10.90
C GLN A 68 5.49 33.74 -12.34
N SER A 69 5.29 32.88 -13.34
CA SER A 69 5.22 33.31 -14.74
C SER A 69 4.05 34.27 -15.00
N ASP A 70 2.87 33.98 -14.45
CA ASP A 70 1.68 34.82 -14.59
C ASP A 70 1.89 36.18 -13.90
N TYR A 71 2.52 36.20 -12.72
CA TYR A 71 2.93 37.40 -12.01
C TYR A 71 3.90 38.25 -12.84
N ASP A 72 4.96 37.64 -13.37
CA ASP A 72 5.98 38.36 -14.14
C ASP A 72 5.42 38.95 -15.43
N LYS A 73 4.56 38.21 -16.15
CA LYS A 73 3.86 38.70 -17.34
C LYS A 73 2.95 39.88 -17.02
N LEU A 74 2.15 39.78 -15.96
CA LEU A 74 1.23 40.85 -15.58
C LEU A 74 1.99 42.10 -15.09
N LYS A 75 3.07 41.90 -14.34
CA LYS A 75 3.96 42.98 -13.89
C LYS A 75 4.63 43.68 -15.06
N ALA A 76 5.08 42.94 -16.08
CA ALA A 76 5.66 43.51 -17.29
C ALA A 76 4.66 44.30 -18.13
N ARG A 77 3.38 43.90 -18.12
CA ARG A 77 2.29 44.56 -18.87
C ARG A 77 1.71 45.79 -18.17
N LEU A 78 1.98 45.96 -16.87
CA LEU A 78 1.43 47.06 -16.07
C LEU A 78 1.73 48.46 -16.65
N PRO A 79 2.94 48.77 -17.15
CA PRO A 79 3.25 50.07 -17.76
C PRO A 79 2.45 50.34 -19.04
N GLU A 80 2.23 49.30 -19.86
CA GLU A 80 1.42 49.41 -21.08
C GLU A 80 -0.03 49.73 -20.75
N LEU A 81 -0.61 49.07 -19.74
CA LEU A 81 -1.96 49.34 -19.26
C LEU A 81 -2.09 50.77 -18.69
N ALA A 82 -1.05 51.26 -18.02
CA ALA A 82 -1.03 52.63 -17.53
C ALA A 82 -0.95 53.65 -18.67
N MET A 83 -0.15 53.38 -19.71
CA MET A 83 -0.08 54.22 -20.91
C MET A 83 -1.42 54.27 -21.65
N GLN A 84 -2.06 53.11 -21.83
CA GLN A 84 -3.38 53.01 -22.46
C GLN A 84 -4.43 53.85 -21.72
N ALA A 85 -4.44 53.81 -20.38
CA ALA A 85 -5.34 54.64 -19.60
C ALA A 85 -5.12 56.14 -19.82
N ILE A 86 -3.86 56.59 -20.01
CA ILE A 86 -3.55 57.99 -20.33
C ILE A 86 -4.08 58.35 -21.72
N GLU A 87 -3.82 57.50 -22.72
CA GLU A 87 -4.27 57.69 -24.10
C GLU A 87 -5.80 57.75 -24.21
N GLU A 88 -6.49 56.88 -23.48
CA GLU A 88 -7.95 56.80 -23.41
C GLU A 88 -8.58 57.86 -22.50
N ARG A 89 -7.76 58.67 -21.81
CA ARG A 89 -8.19 59.64 -20.78
C ARG A 89 -8.99 59.00 -19.64
N ASP A 90 -8.73 57.72 -19.33
CA ASP A 90 -9.26 57.06 -18.14
C ASP A 90 -8.54 57.58 -16.89
N VAL A 91 -9.14 58.60 -16.28
CA VAL A 91 -8.66 59.21 -15.03
C VAL A 91 -8.60 58.24 -13.85
N LYS A 92 -9.24 57.07 -13.93
CA LYS A 92 -9.23 56.05 -12.87
C LYS A 92 -8.18 54.97 -13.08
N PHE A 93 -7.53 54.93 -14.25
CA PHE A 93 -6.57 53.87 -14.59
C PHE A 93 -7.14 52.47 -14.34
N THR A 94 -8.41 52.25 -14.69
CA THR A 94 -9.23 51.11 -14.25
C THR A 94 -8.52 49.78 -14.49
N ALA A 95 -8.06 49.54 -15.73
CA ALA A 95 -7.36 48.30 -16.08
C ALA A 95 -6.01 48.13 -15.34
N ALA A 96 -5.27 49.21 -15.12
CA ALA A 96 -3.99 49.16 -14.40
C ALA A 96 -4.19 48.95 -12.89
N VAL A 97 -5.24 49.53 -12.30
CA VAL A 97 -5.63 49.31 -10.90
C VAL A 97 -6.09 47.86 -10.69
N ASP A 98 -6.91 47.32 -11.58
CA ASP A 98 -7.35 45.93 -11.51
C ASP A 98 -6.19 44.95 -11.70
N ALA A 99 -5.28 45.22 -12.65
CA ALA A 99 -4.05 44.45 -12.81
C ALA A 99 -3.17 44.48 -11.56
N ARG A 100 -3.08 45.62 -10.87
CA ARG A 100 -2.31 45.74 -9.63
C ARG A 100 -2.93 44.93 -8.48
N ARG A 101 -4.26 44.96 -8.35
CA ARG A 101 -4.97 44.11 -7.38
C ARG A 101 -4.74 42.62 -7.66
N GLU A 102 -4.76 42.24 -8.92
CA GLU A 102 -4.49 40.87 -9.33
C GLU A 102 -3.03 40.46 -9.03
N LEU A 103 -2.05 41.35 -9.21
CA LEU A 103 -0.67 41.10 -8.78
C LEU A 103 -0.57 40.84 -7.26
N GLU A 104 -1.27 41.62 -6.44
CA GLU A 104 -1.32 41.42 -4.99
C GLU A 104 -1.97 40.08 -4.63
N ARG A 105 -3.06 39.71 -5.33
CA ARG A 105 -3.72 38.42 -5.19
C ARG A 105 -2.79 37.25 -5.53
N ILE A 106 -2.11 37.32 -6.69
CA ILE A 106 -1.16 36.28 -7.12
C ILE A 106 0.00 36.17 -6.14
N LYS A 107 0.53 37.31 -5.65
CA LYS A 107 1.60 37.32 -4.65
C LYS A 107 1.18 36.62 -3.35
N PHE A 108 0.00 36.95 -2.84
CA PHE A 108 -0.56 36.29 -1.66
C PHE A 108 -0.76 34.77 -1.88
N GLU A 109 -1.22 34.38 -3.08
CA GLU A 109 -1.39 32.97 -3.43
C GLU A 109 -0.05 32.21 -3.49
N MET A 110 1.01 32.85 -4.00
CA MET A 110 2.37 32.29 -3.99
C MET A 110 2.89 32.11 -2.56
N GLU A 111 2.71 33.09 -1.68
CA GLU A 111 3.08 33.00 -0.26
C GLU A 111 2.33 31.85 0.43
N ALA A 112 1.01 31.77 0.25
CA ALA A 112 0.19 30.69 0.82
C ALA A 112 0.62 29.30 0.32
N ARG A 113 0.98 29.16 -0.97
CA ARG A 113 1.46 27.89 -1.54
C ARG A 113 2.85 27.52 -1.05
N ASN A 114 3.75 28.49 -0.88
CA ASN A 114 5.07 28.25 -0.27
C ASN A 114 4.93 27.79 1.18
N ASP A 115 4.04 28.41 1.95
CA ASP A 115 3.75 28.00 3.33
C ASP A 115 3.17 26.58 3.39
N ALA A 116 2.22 26.26 2.49
CA ALA A 116 1.66 24.91 2.37
C ALA A 116 2.76 23.89 2.01
N LEU A 117 3.65 24.21 1.06
CA LEU A 117 4.76 23.36 0.66
C LEU A 117 5.71 23.10 1.84
N ALA A 118 6.04 24.15 2.60
CA ALA A 118 6.89 24.05 3.79
C ALA A 118 6.23 23.24 4.91
N ARG A 119 4.90 23.31 5.06
CA ARG A 119 4.15 22.47 6.03
C ARG A 119 4.20 21.00 5.63
N VAL A 120 3.81 20.67 4.40
CA VAL A 120 3.78 19.26 3.94
C VAL A 120 5.19 18.63 3.96
N ARG A 121 6.22 19.39 3.55
CA ARG A 121 7.62 18.91 3.66
C ARG A 121 8.05 18.65 5.10
N ARG A 122 7.61 19.49 6.06
CA ARG A 122 7.85 19.24 7.48
C ARG A 122 7.09 18.03 7.99
N ASP A 123 5.84 17.83 7.57
CA ASP A 123 5.06 16.65 7.96
C ASP A 123 5.71 15.36 7.45
N ILE A 124 6.26 15.38 6.23
CA ILE A 124 7.04 14.27 5.66
C ILE A 124 8.32 14.02 6.47
N ALA A 125 9.14 15.06 6.67
CA ALA A 125 10.48 14.91 7.25
C ALA A 125 10.49 14.72 8.78
N PHE A 126 9.61 15.42 9.50
CA PHE A 126 9.59 15.51 10.97
C PHE A 126 8.29 15.04 11.59
N GLY A 127 7.17 15.11 10.85
CA GLY A 127 5.86 14.65 11.31
C GLY A 127 5.70 13.14 11.38
N GLY A 128 6.76 12.38 11.13
CA GLY A 128 6.77 10.92 11.25
C GLY A 128 6.21 10.18 10.03
N LEU A 129 5.62 10.88 9.05
CA LEU A 129 4.98 10.23 7.89
C LEU A 129 5.93 9.32 7.10
N GLN A 130 7.17 9.77 6.86
CA GLN A 130 8.18 8.94 6.21
C GLN A 130 8.58 7.74 7.08
N ARG A 131 8.82 7.97 8.37
CA ARG A 131 9.23 6.92 9.32
C ARG A 131 8.14 5.87 9.52
N GLU A 132 6.87 6.29 9.56
CA GLU A 132 5.72 5.40 9.66
C GLU A 132 5.60 4.52 8.41
N ALA A 133 5.77 5.11 7.22
CA ALA A 133 5.77 4.34 5.97
C ALA A 133 6.94 3.34 5.90
N GLU A 134 8.14 3.75 6.31
CA GLU A 134 9.33 2.89 6.39
C GLU A 134 9.14 1.76 7.41
N SER A 135 8.67 2.06 8.63
CA SER A 135 8.40 1.07 9.67
C SER A 135 7.37 0.04 9.19
N ALA A 136 6.25 0.51 8.63
CA ALA A 136 5.22 -0.37 8.13
C ALA A 136 5.71 -1.23 6.95
N ALA A 137 6.64 -0.73 6.12
CA ALA A 137 7.25 -1.50 5.04
C ALA A 137 8.17 -2.61 5.56
N ILE A 138 8.94 -2.34 6.62
CA ILE A 138 9.78 -3.32 7.30
C ILE A 138 8.91 -4.41 7.95
N GLU A 139 7.88 -3.99 8.69
CA GLU A 139 6.91 -4.91 9.31
C GLU A 139 6.22 -5.77 8.27
N HIS A 140 5.76 -5.19 7.16
CA HIS A 140 5.15 -5.93 6.05
C HIS A 140 6.11 -6.95 5.43
N SER A 141 7.36 -6.57 5.20
CA SER A 141 8.38 -7.48 4.65
C SER A 141 8.64 -8.65 5.60
N SER A 142 8.76 -8.38 6.91
CA SER A 142 8.93 -9.41 7.92
C SER A 142 7.71 -10.33 8.01
N ALA A 143 6.49 -9.77 8.00
CA ALA A 143 5.25 -10.54 8.02
C ALA A 143 5.08 -11.41 6.76
N THR A 144 5.54 -10.94 5.59
CA THR A 144 5.55 -11.72 4.35
C THR A 144 6.44 -12.95 4.50
N GLU A 145 7.66 -12.76 4.99
CA GLU A 145 8.60 -13.87 5.21
C GLU A 145 8.07 -14.87 6.26
N GLN A 146 7.45 -14.37 7.34
CA GLN A 146 6.84 -15.21 8.37
C GLN A 146 5.63 -15.99 7.84
N LEU A 147 4.81 -15.37 6.99
CA LEU A 147 3.70 -16.06 6.33
C LEU A 147 4.23 -17.17 5.43
N ASP A 148 5.20 -16.90 4.57
CA ASP A 148 5.76 -17.89 3.64
C ASP A 148 6.36 -19.09 4.38
N LYS A 149 7.16 -18.84 5.44
CA LYS A 149 7.72 -19.91 6.28
C LYS A 149 6.63 -20.67 7.03
N GLY A 150 5.64 -19.96 7.57
CA GLY A 150 4.53 -20.53 8.32
C GLY A 150 3.66 -21.44 7.46
N VAL A 151 3.32 -21.01 6.25
CA VAL A 151 2.53 -21.80 5.29
C VAL A 151 3.25 -23.08 4.89
N ARG A 152 4.56 -23.02 4.63
CA ARG A 152 5.35 -24.23 4.35
C ARG A 152 5.33 -25.22 5.51
N ARG A 153 5.53 -24.72 6.73
CA ARG A 153 5.46 -25.55 7.94
C ARG A 153 4.07 -26.17 8.12
N ASP A 154 3.01 -25.39 7.97
CA ASP A 154 1.63 -25.87 8.11
C ASP A 154 1.31 -26.95 7.09
N ARG A 155 1.79 -26.79 5.86
CA ARG A 155 1.66 -27.80 4.82
C ARG A 155 2.39 -29.08 5.21
N GLU A 156 3.63 -28.99 5.71
CA GLU A 156 4.39 -30.16 6.15
C GLU A 156 3.73 -30.88 7.32
N ASP A 157 3.28 -30.13 8.33
CA ASP A 157 2.59 -30.66 9.50
C ASP A 157 1.27 -31.33 9.07
N LEU A 158 0.48 -30.67 8.21
CA LEU A 158 -0.78 -31.24 7.72
C LEU A 158 -0.56 -32.49 6.88
N VAL A 159 0.46 -32.52 6.00
CA VAL A 159 0.80 -33.72 5.22
C VAL A 159 1.08 -34.92 6.14
N GLN A 160 1.82 -34.70 7.24
CA GLN A 160 2.11 -35.76 8.20
C GLN A 160 0.84 -36.26 8.88
N VAL A 161 -0.02 -35.35 9.36
CA VAL A 161 -1.27 -35.73 10.03
C VAL A 161 -2.26 -36.37 9.06
N LEU A 162 -2.41 -35.84 7.84
CA LEU A 162 -3.26 -36.41 6.79
C LEU A 162 -2.79 -37.81 6.37
N ALA A 163 -1.49 -37.99 6.15
CA ALA A 163 -0.94 -39.30 5.81
C ALA A 163 -1.18 -40.30 6.95
N ARG A 164 -0.94 -39.88 8.20
CA ARG A 164 -1.18 -40.75 9.36
C ARG A 164 -2.65 -41.13 9.50
N ALA A 165 -3.55 -40.16 9.46
CA ALA A 165 -4.99 -40.38 9.55
C ALA A 165 -5.50 -41.27 8.43
N SER A 166 -5.00 -41.09 7.20
CA SER A 166 -5.41 -41.90 6.03
C SER A 166 -4.89 -43.33 6.09
N TRP A 167 -3.67 -43.53 6.63
CA TRP A 167 -3.06 -44.85 6.81
C TRP A 167 -3.77 -45.66 7.90
N ASP A 168 -4.16 -44.99 8.99
CA ASP A 168 -4.85 -45.61 10.12
C ASP A 168 -6.40 -45.63 9.96
N ASP A 169 -6.92 -45.07 8.88
CA ASP A 169 -8.36 -44.87 8.59
C ASP A 169 -9.13 -44.14 9.72
N THR A 170 -8.57 -43.04 10.22
CA THR A 170 -9.08 -42.31 11.40
C THR A 170 -9.24 -40.82 11.12
N ILE A 171 -10.25 -40.43 10.33
CA ILE A 171 -10.50 -39.01 9.99
C ILE A 171 -10.78 -38.12 11.21
N GLU A 172 -11.33 -38.69 12.29
CA GLU A 172 -11.75 -37.96 13.50
C GLU A 172 -10.59 -37.27 14.25
N VAL A 173 -9.34 -37.67 13.98
CA VAL A 173 -8.15 -37.05 14.56
C VAL A 173 -7.74 -35.75 13.86
N LEU A 174 -8.35 -35.45 12.70
CA LEU A 174 -8.08 -34.23 11.96
C LEU A 174 -8.93 -33.07 12.47
N PRO A 175 -8.36 -31.85 12.60
CA PRO A 175 -9.14 -30.66 12.92
C PRO A 175 -10.26 -30.46 11.88
N GLU A 176 -11.36 -29.84 12.27
CA GLU A 176 -12.44 -29.47 11.33
C GLU A 176 -12.00 -28.29 10.45
N TRP A 177 -12.11 -28.43 9.14
CA TRP A 177 -12.05 -27.32 8.18
C TRP A 177 -12.83 -27.66 6.90
N PRO A 178 -13.19 -26.66 6.07
CA PRO A 178 -14.10 -26.86 4.94
C PRO A 178 -13.69 -27.97 3.98
N ALA A 179 -12.39 -28.09 3.68
CA ALA A 179 -11.84 -29.08 2.76
C ALA A 179 -11.35 -30.37 3.45
N ARG A 180 -11.61 -30.58 4.76
CA ARG A 180 -11.06 -31.73 5.51
C ARG A 180 -11.36 -33.07 4.86
N ASN A 181 -12.63 -33.31 4.54
CA ASN A 181 -13.06 -34.60 4.00
C ASN A 181 -12.48 -34.85 2.61
N GLU A 182 -12.34 -33.79 1.81
CA GLU A 182 -11.72 -33.85 0.48
C GLU A 182 -10.21 -34.09 0.57
N ALA A 183 -9.51 -33.41 1.48
CA ALA A 183 -8.09 -33.63 1.75
C ALA A 183 -7.80 -35.05 2.24
N PHE A 184 -8.65 -35.58 3.13
CA PHE A 184 -8.57 -36.96 3.60
C PHE A 184 -8.84 -37.96 2.47
N ALA A 185 -9.89 -37.77 1.68
CA ALA A 185 -10.20 -38.63 0.53
C ALA A 185 -9.07 -38.60 -0.51
N PHE A 186 -8.49 -37.43 -0.77
CA PHE A 186 -7.34 -37.27 -1.64
C PHE A 186 -6.15 -38.10 -1.14
N ALA A 187 -5.78 -37.96 0.13
CA ALA A 187 -4.68 -38.72 0.72
C ALA A 187 -4.96 -40.23 0.68
N ARG A 188 -6.20 -40.67 0.96
CA ARG A 188 -6.58 -42.10 0.82
C ARG A 188 -6.45 -42.63 -0.60
N ASN A 189 -6.76 -41.84 -1.62
CA ASN A 189 -6.62 -42.24 -3.02
C ASN A 189 -5.16 -42.43 -3.45
N LEU A 190 -4.21 -41.89 -2.67
CA LEU A 190 -2.78 -42.05 -2.90
C LEU A 190 -2.15 -43.19 -2.10
N LEU A 191 -2.90 -43.86 -1.22
CA LEU A 191 -2.41 -44.99 -0.40
C LEU A 191 -2.12 -46.19 -1.31
#